data_AF-A0A522L9T3-F1
#
_entry.id   AF-A0A522L9T3-F1
#
_cell.length_a   1.000
_cell.length_b   1.000
_cell.length_c   1.000
_cell.angle_alpha   90.00
_cell.angle_beta   90.00
_cell.angle_gamma   90.00
#
_symmetry.space_group_name_H-M   'P 1'
#
loop_
_entity.id
_entity.type
_entity.pdbx_description
1 polymer ?
#
loop_
_entity_poly.entity_id
_entity_poly.type
_entity_poly.pdbx_seq_one_letter_code
_entity_poly.pdbx_strand_id
1 'polypeptide(L)'
;MNKPMDGFKSRRKVDPDLIERYEWDARYNGDKNIKNELSTARRTATSLAKAAGQFSHLRPEHKLALDAATSTMRKLAADLAELAGWAKEYGAFCAAERAREESAVLEALAEKRWGGDLRAMEFEAEVITELVTRTGAEAFGQWMHSIGQHLDVKPEDFSLPFDNVHVTQSAKTRQVLANIVRSAVNNAPHKWSGMRGMNYAAGWKDYELYLEHRKAAASEAVKVLSGFTA
;
A
#
# COMPACT_ATOMS: atom_id res chain seq x y z
N MET A 1 -14.32 -12.03 -11.38
CA MET A 1 -14.63 -11.61 -10.00
C MET A 1 -14.49 -12.85 -9.13
N ASN A 2 -13.38 -12.99 -8.40
CA ASN A 2 -13.11 -14.15 -7.54
C ASN A 2 -14.16 -14.24 -6.43
N LYS A 3 -14.65 -15.45 -6.17
CA LYS A 3 -15.55 -15.72 -5.05
C LYS A 3 -14.76 -15.47 -3.75
N PRO A 4 -15.22 -14.56 -2.88
CA PRO A 4 -14.40 -14.04 -1.77
C PRO A 4 -13.93 -15.09 -0.75
N MET A 5 -14.63 -16.22 -0.65
CA MET A 5 -14.37 -17.27 0.34
C MET A 5 -13.76 -18.55 -0.22
N ASP A 6 -13.46 -18.62 -1.53
CA ASP A 6 -12.90 -19.84 -2.11
C ASP A 6 -11.52 -20.14 -1.48
N GLY A 7 -11.42 -21.28 -0.80
CA GLY A 7 -10.20 -21.72 -0.11
C GLY A 7 -10.07 -21.30 1.36
N PHE A 8 -10.92 -20.40 1.87
CA PHE A 8 -10.91 -20.04 3.29
C PHE A 8 -11.59 -21.11 4.15
N LYS A 9 -10.92 -21.53 5.23
CA LYS A 9 -11.47 -22.50 6.20
C LYS A 9 -11.26 -21.98 7.61
N SER A 10 -12.34 -21.70 8.33
CA SER A 10 -12.32 -21.41 9.77
C SER A 10 -12.87 -22.59 10.57
N ARG A 11 -12.36 -22.78 11.79
CA ARG A 11 -12.90 -23.75 12.76
C ARG A 11 -14.07 -23.17 13.57
N ARG A 12 -14.32 -21.86 13.45
CA ARG A 12 -15.38 -21.17 14.20
C ARG A 12 -16.74 -21.45 13.58
N LYS A 13 -17.72 -21.70 14.44
CA LYS A 13 -19.11 -21.90 14.05
C LYS A 13 -19.86 -20.59 14.25
N VAL A 14 -19.79 -19.74 13.24
CA VAL A 14 -20.50 -18.46 13.20
C VAL A 14 -21.78 -18.62 12.37
N ASP A 15 -22.82 -17.89 12.75
CA ASP A 15 -24.07 -17.82 12.00
C ASP A 15 -23.80 -17.39 10.54
N PRO A 16 -24.22 -18.18 9.54
CA PRO A 16 -24.07 -17.82 8.13
C PRO A 16 -24.67 -16.45 7.76
N ASP A 17 -25.80 -16.07 8.38
CA ASP A 17 -26.45 -14.79 8.08
C ASP A 17 -25.61 -13.61 8.59
N LEU A 18 -24.90 -13.79 9.70
CA LEU A 18 -23.96 -12.79 10.22
C LEU A 18 -22.71 -12.71 9.36
N ILE A 19 -22.21 -13.85 8.88
CA ILE A 19 -21.10 -13.86 7.92
C ILE A 19 -21.48 -13.05 6.68
N GLU A 20 -22.64 -13.31 6.07
CA GLU A 20 -23.06 -12.62 4.85
C GLU A 20 -23.13 -11.09 5.03
N ARG A 21 -23.69 -10.63 6.17
CA ARG A 21 -23.82 -9.20 6.46
C ARG A 21 -22.49 -8.49 6.67
N TYR A 22 -21.52 -9.16 7.29
CA TYR A 22 -20.23 -8.56 7.67
C TYR A 22 -19.07 -8.99 6.76
N GLU A 23 -19.30 -9.82 5.74
CA GLU A 23 -18.23 -10.37 4.89
C GLU A 23 -17.39 -9.26 4.27
N TRP A 24 -18.05 -8.25 3.68
CA TRP A 24 -17.35 -7.15 3.03
C TRP A 24 -16.48 -6.39 4.03
N ASP A 25 -17.00 -6.07 5.20
CA ASP A 25 -16.26 -5.36 6.23
C ASP A 25 -15.09 -6.21 6.77
N ALA A 26 -15.32 -7.50 7.01
CA ALA A 26 -14.31 -8.44 7.46
C ALA A 26 -13.17 -8.60 6.44
N ARG A 27 -13.48 -8.58 5.15
CA ARG A 27 -12.49 -8.68 4.06
C ARG A 27 -11.46 -7.56 4.09
N TYR A 28 -11.89 -6.33 4.38
CA TYR A 28 -11.04 -5.13 4.29
C TYR A 28 -10.52 -4.66 5.65
N ASN A 29 -11.35 -4.76 6.69
CA ASN A 29 -11.10 -4.21 8.02
C ASN A 29 -10.88 -5.29 9.10
N GLY A 30 -11.03 -6.58 8.75
CA GLY A 30 -10.92 -7.67 9.71
C GLY A 30 -11.97 -7.57 10.82
N ASP A 31 -11.55 -7.66 12.07
CA ASP A 31 -12.44 -7.65 13.23
C ASP A 31 -12.68 -6.26 13.85
N LYS A 32 -12.14 -5.20 13.25
CA LYS A 32 -12.08 -3.87 13.85
C LYS A 32 -13.47 -3.30 14.15
N ASN A 33 -14.36 -3.24 13.16
CA ASN A 33 -15.68 -2.62 13.36
C ASN A 33 -16.61 -3.54 14.16
N ILE A 34 -16.52 -4.85 13.95
CA ILE A 34 -17.26 -5.84 14.73
C ILE A 34 -16.92 -5.74 16.22
N LYS A 35 -15.65 -5.51 16.58
CA LYS A 35 -15.25 -5.26 17.98
C LYS A 35 -15.85 -4.00 18.58
N ASN A 36 -16.04 -2.95 17.78
CA ASN A 36 -16.68 -1.71 18.22
C ASN A 36 -18.16 -1.94 18.53
N GLU A 37 -18.85 -2.69 17.66
CA GLU A 37 -20.25 -3.07 17.87
C GLU A 37 -20.40 -4.02 19.06
N LEU A 38 -19.51 -5.01 19.21
CA LEU A 38 -19.44 -5.89 20.37
C LEU A 38 -19.30 -5.11 21.68
N SER A 39 -18.38 -4.14 21.73
CA SER A 39 -18.19 -3.28 22.89
C SER A 39 -19.44 -2.46 23.21
N THR A 40 -20.13 -1.99 22.17
CA THR A 40 -21.38 -1.24 22.31
C THR A 40 -22.51 -2.14 22.82
N ALA A 41 -22.70 -3.34 22.28
CA ALA A 41 -23.68 -4.31 22.74
C ALA A 41 -23.47 -4.69 24.22
N ARG A 42 -22.21 -4.93 24.63
CA ARG A 42 -21.86 -5.20 26.04
C ARG A 42 -22.21 -4.03 26.96
N ARG A 43 -21.82 -2.81 26.59
CA ARG A 43 -22.11 -1.60 27.38
C ARG A 43 -23.62 -1.37 27.50
N THR A 44 -24.36 -1.52 26.39
CA THR A 44 -25.82 -1.39 26.40
C THR A 44 -26.47 -2.44 27.30
N ALA A 45 -26.04 -3.72 27.22
CA ALA A 45 -26.54 -4.76 28.11
C ALA A 45 -26.33 -4.42 29.59
N THR A 46 -25.15 -3.91 29.96
CA THR A 46 -24.86 -3.48 31.33
C THR A 46 -25.74 -2.32 31.75
N SER A 47 -25.94 -1.31 30.89
CA SER A 47 -26.81 -0.17 31.18
C SER A 47 -28.28 -0.58 31.37
N LEU A 48 -28.80 -1.48 30.54
CA LEU A 48 -30.17 -2.00 30.67
C LEU A 48 -30.35 -2.80 31.97
N ALA A 49 -29.40 -3.66 32.30
CA ALA A 49 -29.41 -4.41 33.56
C ALA A 49 -29.38 -3.48 34.78
N LYS A 50 -28.58 -2.40 34.71
CA LYS A 50 -28.53 -1.39 35.75
C LYS A 50 -29.86 -0.65 35.88
N ALA A 51 -30.45 -0.23 34.76
CA ALA A 51 -31.75 0.44 34.74
C ALA A 51 -32.84 -0.42 35.41
N ALA A 52 -32.88 -1.74 35.13
CA ALA A 52 -33.83 -2.65 35.74
C ALA A 52 -33.75 -2.71 37.29
N GLY A 53 -32.58 -2.43 37.87
CA GLY A 53 -32.36 -2.42 39.33
C GLY A 53 -32.41 -1.03 39.99
N GLN A 54 -32.42 0.07 39.23
CA GLN A 54 -32.34 1.43 39.77
C GLN A 54 -33.70 2.09 40.06
N PHE A 55 -34.80 1.56 39.50
CA PHE A 55 -36.13 2.11 39.73
C PHE A 55 -36.88 1.28 40.78
N SER A 56 -37.29 1.94 41.87
CA SER A 56 -37.97 1.30 43.01
C SER A 56 -39.43 0.91 42.75
N HIS A 57 -40.09 1.52 41.76
CA HIS A 57 -41.51 1.31 41.43
C HIS A 57 -41.73 0.84 40.00
N LEU A 58 -40.77 0.09 39.47
CA LEU A 58 -40.86 -0.42 38.11
C LEU A 58 -41.96 -1.49 38.06
N ARG A 59 -42.95 -1.30 37.18
CA ARG A 59 -44.02 -2.29 36.99
C ARG A 59 -43.43 -3.61 36.51
N PRO A 60 -43.98 -4.78 36.91
CA PRO A 60 -43.45 -6.09 36.52
C PRO A 60 -43.24 -6.24 35.01
N GLU A 61 -44.17 -5.72 34.20
CA GLU A 61 -44.10 -5.74 32.73
C GLU A 61 -42.90 -4.95 32.18
N HIS A 62 -42.55 -3.82 32.80
CA HIS A 62 -41.38 -3.02 32.39
C HIS A 62 -40.08 -3.72 32.76
N LYS A 63 -40.05 -4.40 33.91
CA LYS A 63 -38.87 -5.12 34.38
C LYS A 63 -38.59 -6.29 33.45
N LEU A 64 -39.64 -7.03 33.10
CA LEU A 64 -39.57 -8.13 32.14
C LEU A 64 -39.03 -7.66 30.79
N ALA A 65 -39.49 -6.50 30.29
CA ALA A 65 -39.00 -5.93 29.03
C ALA A 65 -37.51 -5.55 29.09
N LEU A 66 -37.05 -4.94 30.18
CA LEU A 66 -35.64 -4.59 30.37
C LEU A 66 -34.74 -5.84 30.50
N ASP A 67 -35.21 -6.86 31.21
CA ASP A 67 -34.50 -8.14 31.35
C ASP A 67 -34.41 -8.86 30.00
N ALA A 68 -35.49 -8.85 29.21
CA ALA A 68 -35.51 -9.41 27.85
C ALA A 68 -34.53 -8.67 26.92
N ALA A 69 -34.57 -7.34 26.89
CA ALA A 69 -33.67 -6.53 26.08
C ALA A 69 -32.19 -6.73 26.49
N THR A 70 -31.92 -6.84 27.80
CA THR A 70 -30.60 -7.19 28.34
C THR A 70 -30.13 -8.55 27.81
N SER A 71 -31.00 -9.56 27.86
CA SER A 71 -30.71 -10.90 27.34
C SER A 71 -30.40 -10.88 25.84
N THR A 72 -31.20 -10.16 25.05
CA THR A 72 -30.96 -9.98 23.61
C THR A 72 -29.61 -9.32 23.33
N MET A 73 -29.25 -8.26 24.06
CA MET A 73 -27.95 -7.58 23.88
C MET A 73 -26.78 -8.47 24.28
N ARG A 74 -26.92 -9.30 25.33
CA ARG A 74 -25.89 -10.29 25.72
C ARG A 74 -25.72 -11.38 24.66
N LYS A 75 -26.82 -11.87 24.09
CA LYS A 75 -26.79 -12.85 23.00
C LYS A 75 -26.09 -12.26 21.77
N LEU A 76 -26.49 -11.06 21.35
CA LEU A 76 -25.84 -10.34 20.25
C LEU A 76 -24.34 -10.16 20.52
N ALA A 77 -23.95 -9.79 21.75
CA ALA A 77 -22.54 -9.69 22.12
C ALA A 77 -21.79 -11.04 22.06
N ALA A 78 -22.44 -12.16 22.34
CA ALA A 78 -21.82 -13.48 22.17
C ALA A 78 -21.63 -13.81 20.68
N ASP A 79 -22.65 -13.58 19.87
CA ASP A 79 -22.62 -13.82 18.42
C ASP A 79 -21.55 -12.95 17.74
N LEU A 80 -21.48 -11.66 18.08
CA LEU A 80 -20.45 -10.74 17.59
C LEU A 80 -19.04 -11.10 18.06
N ALA A 81 -18.88 -11.73 19.23
CA ALA A 81 -17.57 -12.17 19.69
C ALA A 81 -17.02 -13.34 18.86
N GLU A 82 -17.88 -14.31 18.52
CA GLU A 82 -17.51 -15.40 17.61
C GLU A 82 -17.25 -14.87 16.19
N LEU A 83 -18.12 -13.98 15.70
CA LEU A 83 -17.96 -13.32 14.40
C LEU A 83 -16.65 -12.53 14.33
N ALA A 84 -16.27 -11.78 15.38
CA ALA A 84 -15.01 -11.05 15.42
C ALA A 84 -13.80 -12.00 15.28
N GLY A 85 -13.85 -13.16 15.93
CA GLY A 85 -12.81 -14.18 15.77
C GLY A 85 -12.70 -14.68 14.34
N TRP A 86 -13.84 -14.95 13.70
CA TRP A 86 -13.90 -15.37 12.29
C TRP A 86 -13.40 -14.27 11.35
N ALA A 87 -13.84 -13.03 11.56
CA ALA A 87 -13.49 -11.89 10.72
C ALA A 87 -11.99 -11.57 10.79
N LYS A 88 -11.35 -11.77 11.95
CA LYS A 88 -9.90 -11.66 12.07
C LYS A 88 -9.17 -12.69 11.21
N GLU A 89 -9.59 -13.95 11.25
CA GLU A 89 -9.01 -15.03 10.45
C GLU A 89 -9.22 -14.78 8.96
N TYR A 90 -10.44 -14.39 8.58
CA TYR A 90 -10.81 -14.11 7.20
C TYR A 90 -10.09 -12.88 6.64
N GLY A 91 -10.05 -11.77 7.38
CA GLY A 91 -9.32 -10.57 6.98
C GLY A 91 -7.82 -10.83 6.79
N ALA A 92 -7.21 -11.67 7.65
CA ALA A 92 -5.82 -12.08 7.49
C ALA A 92 -5.61 -12.94 6.23
N PHE A 93 -6.52 -13.88 5.94
CA PHE A 93 -6.49 -14.65 4.69
C PHE A 93 -6.61 -13.74 3.45
N CYS A 94 -7.57 -12.82 3.44
CA CYS A 94 -7.74 -11.88 2.32
C CYS A 94 -6.56 -10.91 2.17
N ALA A 95 -5.90 -10.53 3.27
CA ALA A 95 -4.67 -9.74 3.21
C ALA A 95 -3.52 -10.55 2.59
N ALA A 96 -3.38 -11.83 2.95
CA ALA A 96 -2.36 -12.72 2.39
C ALA A 96 -2.58 -12.98 0.89
N GLU A 97 -3.81 -13.24 0.46
CA GLU A 97 -4.13 -13.44 -0.97
C GLU A 97 -3.88 -12.16 -1.77
N ARG A 98 -4.30 -10.99 -1.28
CA ARG A 98 -3.96 -9.70 -1.92
C ARG A 98 -2.46 -9.48 -2.03
N ALA A 99 -1.70 -9.79 -0.98
CA ALA A 99 -0.25 -9.68 -0.99
C ALA A 99 0.39 -10.65 -2.00
N ARG A 100 -0.16 -11.85 -2.16
CA ARG A 100 0.28 -12.84 -3.15
C ARG A 100 0.00 -12.38 -4.58
N GLU A 101 -1.22 -11.91 -4.85
CA GLU A 101 -1.60 -11.34 -6.16
C GLU A 101 -0.69 -10.16 -6.51
N GLU A 102 -0.49 -9.24 -5.56
CA GLU A 102 0.40 -8.10 -5.71
C GLU A 102 1.84 -8.53 -5.99
N SER A 103 2.34 -9.52 -5.26
CA SER A 103 3.67 -10.09 -5.49
C SER A 103 3.82 -10.67 -6.89
N ALA A 104 2.80 -11.35 -7.40
CA ALA A 104 2.81 -11.91 -8.75
C ALA A 104 2.80 -10.81 -9.83
N VAL A 105 2.05 -9.72 -9.61
CA VAL A 105 2.05 -8.54 -10.50
C VAL A 105 3.42 -7.87 -10.53
N LEU A 106 4.04 -7.68 -9.36
CA LEU A 106 5.37 -7.09 -9.26
C LEU A 106 6.44 -7.97 -9.91
N GLU A 107 6.36 -9.29 -9.74
CA GLU A 107 7.30 -10.22 -10.39
C GLU A 107 7.13 -10.20 -11.91
N ALA A 108 5.90 -10.18 -12.42
CA ALA A 108 5.66 -10.06 -13.86
C ALA A 108 6.22 -8.75 -14.45
N LEU A 109 6.14 -7.64 -13.69
CA LEU A 109 6.75 -6.37 -14.08
C LEU A 109 8.28 -6.47 -14.09
N ALA A 110 8.86 -7.05 -13.04
CA ALA A 110 10.29 -7.23 -12.91
C ALA A 110 10.86 -8.12 -14.03
N GLU A 111 10.16 -9.21 -14.37
CA GLU A 111 10.54 -10.12 -15.45
C GLU A 111 10.48 -9.42 -16.81
N LYS A 112 9.44 -8.62 -17.05
CA LYS A 112 9.35 -7.82 -18.28
C LYS A 112 10.46 -6.78 -18.39
N ARG A 113 10.89 -6.19 -17.26
CA ARG A 113 11.84 -5.08 -17.24
C ARG A 113 13.30 -5.53 -17.28
N TRP A 114 13.65 -6.50 -16.43
CA TRP A 114 15.04 -6.97 -16.25
C TRP A 114 15.23 -8.42 -16.65
N GLY A 115 14.15 -9.21 -16.77
CA GLY A 115 14.25 -10.66 -16.93
C GLY A 115 15.11 -11.26 -15.83
N GLY A 116 16.06 -12.12 -16.22
CA GLY A 116 17.11 -12.67 -15.35
C GLY A 116 18.38 -11.81 -15.21
N ASP A 117 18.44 -10.61 -15.81
CA ASP A 117 19.63 -9.77 -15.77
C ASP A 117 19.73 -8.99 -14.45
N LEU A 118 20.39 -9.61 -13.46
CA LEU A 118 20.61 -9.01 -12.15
C LEU A 118 21.44 -7.72 -12.24
N ARG A 119 22.39 -7.64 -13.19
CA ARG A 119 23.25 -6.46 -13.32
C ARG A 119 22.48 -5.27 -13.87
N ALA A 120 21.59 -5.49 -14.84
CA ALA A 120 20.70 -4.45 -15.34
C ALA A 120 19.77 -3.90 -14.24
N MET A 121 19.26 -4.80 -13.38
CA MET A 121 18.44 -4.43 -12.22
C MET A 121 19.24 -3.61 -11.21
N GLU A 122 20.43 -4.07 -10.81
CA GLU A 122 21.30 -3.36 -9.87
C GLU A 122 21.72 -1.99 -10.41
N PHE A 123 22.07 -1.91 -11.69
CA PHE A 123 22.38 -0.64 -12.36
C PHE A 123 21.21 0.35 -12.32
N GLU A 124 19.99 -0.10 -12.65
CA GLU A 124 18.81 0.75 -12.60
C GLU A 124 18.50 1.21 -11.16
N ALA A 125 18.67 0.32 -10.17
CA ALA A 125 18.53 0.67 -8.76
C ALA A 125 19.54 1.74 -8.32
N GLU A 126 20.79 1.66 -8.77
CA GLU A 126 21.82 2.67 -8.49
C GLU A 126 21.47 4.03 -9.10
N VAL A 127 21.00 4.04 -10.36
CA VAL A 127 20.54 5.27 -11.02
C VAL A 127 19.37 5.90 -10.27
N ILE A 128 18.37 5.11 -9.87
CA ILE A 128 17.23 5.62 -9.08
C ILE A 128 17.71 6.16 -7.72
N THR A 129 18.61 5.45 -7.04
CA THR A 129 19.19 5.87 -5.76
C THR A 129 19.95 7.20 -5.88
N GLU A 130 20.65 7.41 -6.99
CA GLU A 130 21.31 8.67 -7.26
C GLU A 130 20.30 9.80 -7.50
N LEU A 131 19.27 9.55 -8.31
CA LEU A 131 18.28 10.55 -8.71
C LEU A 131 17.41 11.09 -7.56
N VAL A 132 17.24 10.32 -6.48
CA VAL A 132 16.56 10.82 -5.26
C VAL A 132 17.44 11.75 -4.41
N THR A 133 18.73 11.86 -4.72
CA THR A 133 19.62 12.84 -4.07
C THR A 133 19.55 14.19 -4.78
N ARG A 134 19.78 15.27 -4.03
CA ARG A 134 19.83 16.62 -4.61
C ARG A 134 20.86 16.74 -5.74
N THR A 135 22.03 16.12 -5.57
CA THR A 135 23.11 16.15 -6.58
C THR A 135 22.76 15.33 -7.82
N GLY A 136 22.07 14.19 -7.66
CA GLY A 136 21.61 13.40 -8.80
C GLY A 136 20.49 14.09 -9.58
N ALA A 137 19.55 14.72 -8.89
CA ALA A 137 18.52 15.54 -9.54
C ALA A 137 19.12 16.72 -10.32
N GLU A 138 20.14 17.38 -9.76
CA GLU A 138 20.87 18.44 -10.45
C GLU A 138 21.62 17.93 -11.69
N ALA A 139 22.30 16.78 -11.58
CA ALA A 139 22.98 16.14 -12.71
C ALA A 139 22.00 15.75 -13.84
N PHE A 140 20.80 15.31 -13.49
CA PHE A 140 19.72 15.08 -14.45
C PHE A 140 19.29 16.38 -15.14
N GLY A 141 19.10 17.48 -14.40
CA GLY A 141 18.79 18.78 -14.97
C GLY A 141 19.87 19.29 -15.94
N GLN A 142 21.15 19.13 -15.57
CA GLN A 142 22.28 19.45 -16.45
C GLN A 142 22.25 18.60 -17.73
N TRP A 143 21.93 17.31 -17.64
CA TRP A 143 21.77 16.46 -18.81
C TRP A 143 20.61 16.89 -19.70
N MET A 144 19.43 17.20 -19.13
CA MET A 144 18.29 17.72 -19.89
C MET A 144 18.68 18.98 -20.68
N HIS A 145 19.47 19.87 -20.08
CA HIS A 145 19.97 21.05 -20.77
C HIS A 145 20.93 20.70 -21.91
N SER A 146 21.80 19.71 -21.72
CA SER A 146 22.75 19.26 -22.76
C SER A 146 22.07 18.73 -24.02
N ILE A 147 20.84 18.20 -23.89
CA ILE A 147 19.99 17.77 -25.02
C ILE A 147 18.99 18.86 -25.47
N GLY A 148 19.13 20.09 -24.97
CA GLY A 148 18.32 21.24 -25.36
C GLY A 148 16.91 21.30 -24.77
N GLN A 149 16.62 20.52 -23.72
CA GLN A 149 15.30 20.48 -23.07
C GLN A 149 15.24 21.37 -21.83
N HIS A 150 14.08 22.00 -21.60
CA HIS A 150 13.76 22.79 -20.40
C HIS A 150 14.83 23.82 -19.95
N LEU A 151 15.49 24.47 -20.90
CA LEU A 151 16.59 25.44 -20.65
C LEU A 151 16.21 26.64 -19.77
N ASP A 152 14.93 26.87 -19.53
CA ASP A 152 14.40 27.93 -18.68
C ASP A 152 14.17 27.48 -17.21
N VAL A 153 14.41 26.21 -16.90
CA VAL A 153 14.39 25.64 -15.54
C VAL A 153 15.83 25.55 -15.06
N LYS A 154 16.11 25.85 -13.79
CA LYS A 154 17.48 25.68 -13.28
C LYS A 154 17.76 24.20 -13.00
N PRO A 155 19.00 23.71 -13.15
CA PRO A 155 19.31 22.29 -12.88
C PRO A 155 18.87 21.81 -11.49
N GLU A 156 18.97 22.67 -10.48
CA GLU A 156 18.56 22.38 -9.11
C GLU A 156 17.04 22.34 -8.88
N ASP A 157 16.22 22.82 -9.83
CA ASP A 157 14.76 22.90 -9.75
C ASP A 157 14.05 21.75 -10.52
N PHE A 158 14.81 20.69 -10.85
CA PHE A 158 14.27 19.44 -11.39
C PHE A 158 13.91 18.47 -10.25
N SER A 159 12.79 17.76 -10.43
CA SER A 159 12.35 16.66 -9.58
C SER A 159 12.00 15.45 -10.43
N LEU A 160 12.17 14.25 -9.87
CA LEU A 160 12.04 12.98 -10.57
C LEU A 160 10.80 12.22 -10.07
N PRO A 161 10.28 11.25 -10.84
CA PRO A 161 9.05 10.52 -10.47
C PRO A 161 9.25 9.53 -9.31
N PHE A 162 10.35 9.62 -8.58
CA PHE A 162 10.71 8.75 -7.46
C PHE A 162 10.62 9.55 -6.15
N ASP A 163 9.81 9.07 -5.22
CA ASP A 163 9.71 9.69 -3.90
C ASP A 163 10.98 9.48 -3.07
N ASN A 164 11.36 10.49 -2.28
CA ASN A 164 12.52 10.47 -1.35
C ASN A 164 12.43 9.42 -0.23
N VAL A 165 11.37 8.61 -0.21
CA VAL A 165 10.94 7.83 0.94
C VAL A 165 11.32 6.37 0.69
N HIS A 166 12.51 5.99 1.18
CA HIS A 166 12.99 4.60 1.37
C HIS A 166 13.76 3.90 0.23
N VAL A 167 14.48 4.64 -0.62
CA VAL A 167 15.58 4.02 -1.39
C VAL A 167 16.81 3.83 -0.48
N THR A 168 16.65 3.09 0.62
CA THR A 168 17.77 2.59 1.44
C THR A 168 18.14 1.19 0.95
N GLN A 169 19.03 0.46 1.64
CA GLN A 169 19.52 -0.87 1.24
C GLN A 169 18.42 -1.88 0.81
N SER A 170 17.16 -1.67 1.19
CA SER A 170 15.97 -2.42 0.76
C SER A 170 15.59 -2.28 -0.73
N ALA A 171 16.00 -1.22 -1.41
CA ALA A 171 15.73 -0.99 -2.84
C ALA A 171 16.49 -1.94 -3.79
N LYS A 172 17.45 -2.72 -3.24
CA LYS A 172 18.16 -3.77 -3.99
C LYS A 172 17.35 -5.07 -4.13
N THR A 173 16.19 -5.17 -3.48
CA THR A 173 15.31 -6.32 -3.70
C THR A 173 14.47 -6.09 -4.95
N ARG A 174 14.45 -7.08 -5.84
CA ARG A 174 13.72 -7.07 -7.12
C ARG A 174 12.28 -6.59 -6.99
N GLN A 175 11.58 -7.04 -5.95
CA GLN A 175 10.18 -6.69 -5.69
C GLN A 175 9.98 -5.23 -5.29
N VAL A 176 10.88 -4.67 -4.47
CA VAL A 176 10.83 -3.25 -4.07
C VAL A 176 11.10 -2.36 -5.26
N LEU A 177 12.13 -2.68 -6.06
CA LEU A 177 12.44 -1.92 -7.26
C LEU A 177 11.29 -1.96 -8.28
N ALA A 178 10.67 -3.13 -8.47
CA ALA A 178 9.49 -3.27 -9.32
C ALA A 178 8.33 -2.39 -8.85
N ASN A 179 8.13 -2.27 -7.54
CA ASN A 179 7.11 -1.39 -6.98
C ASN A 179 7.43 0.09 -7.21
N ILE A 180 8.69 0.51 -7.05
CA ILE A 180 9.15 1.87 -7.34
C ILE A 180 8.90 2.23 -8.80
N VAL A 181 9.31 1.35 -9.72
CA VAL A 181 9.07 1.50 -11.17
C VAL A 181 7.59 1.61 -11.46
N ARG A 182 6.76 0.73 -10.90
CA ARG A 182 5.30 0.75 -11.10
C ARG A 182 4.67 2.07 -10.70
N SER A 183 5.09 2.65 -9.58
CA SER A 183 4.62 3.97 -9.13
C SER A 183 5.06 5.08 -10.09
N ALA A 184 6.31 5.03 -10.54
CA ALA A 184 6.89 6.03 -11.42
C ALA A 184 6.29 6.02 -12.85
N VAL A 185 5.89 4.85 -13.37
CA VAL A 185 5.33 4.71 -14.74
C VAL A 185 4.10 5.58 -14.98
N ASN A 186 3.31 5.84 -13.93
CA ASN A 186 2.08 6.64 -14.04
C ASN A 186 2.31 8.14 -13.84
N ASN A 187 3.53 8.58 -13.51
CA ASN A 187 3.84 9.98 -13.31
C ASN A 187 3.96 10.73 -14.64
N ALA A 188 3.07 11.70 -14.83
CA ALA A 188 3.09 12.60 -15.95
C ALA A 188 4.05 13.77 -15.69
N PRO A 189 4.82 14.21 -16.70
CA PRO A 189 5.67 15.37 -16.54
C PRO A 189 4.84 16.62 -16.26
N HIS A 190 5.33 17.48 -15.38
CA HIS A 190 4.64 18.72 -15.03
C HIS A 190 5.63 19.86 -14.82
N LYS A 191 5.31 21.02 -15.41
CA LYS A 191 6.10 22.24 -15.29
C LYS A 191 5.26 23.33 -14.63
N TRP A 192 5.81 24.02 -13.64
CA TRP A 192 5.11 25.07 -12.92
C TRP A 192 6.03 26.21 -12.49
N SER A 193 5.43 27.38 -12.24
CA SER A 193 6.11 28.51 -11.62
C SER A 193 5.95 28.43 -10.11
N GLY A 194 7.06 28.33 -9.39
CA GLY A 194 7.11 28.35 -7.94
C GLY A 194 7.75 29.63 -7.41
N MET A 195 7.85 29.75 -6.08
CA MET A 195 8.37 30.93 -5.39
C MET A 195 9.83 31.28 -5.77
N ARG A 196 10.61 30.29 -6.25
CA ARG A 196 12.04 30.44 -6.58
C ARG A 196 12.34 30.45 -8.08
N GLY A 197 11.31 30.30 -8.93
CA GLY A 197 11.47 30.21 -10.38
C GLY A 197 10.63 29.10 -11.01
N MET A 198 10.97 28.73 -12.24
CA MET A 198 10.36 27.60 -12.93
C MET A 198 10.89 26.29 -12.35
N ASN A 199 9.99 25.33 -12.15
CA ASN A 199 10.29 23.99 -11.67
C ASN A 199 9.77 22.97 -12.68
N TYR A 200 10.42 21.80 -12.73
CA TYR A 200 10.01 20.70 -13.59
C TYR A 200 10.01 19.38 -12.83
N ALA A 201 8.89 18.67 -12.89
CA ALA A 201 8.76 17.28 -12.47
C ALA A 201 8.84 16.41 -13.71
N ALA A 202 9.90 15.62 -13.80
CA ALA A 202 10.13 14.68 -14.89
C ALA A 202 9.11 13.54 -14.86
N GLY A 203 8.65 13.14 -16.04
CA GLY A 203 7.79 11.97 -16.20
C GLY A 203 8.57 10.69 -16.45
N TRP A 204 7.85 9.57 -16.55
CA TRP A 204 8.46 8.27 -16.85
C TRP A 204 9.29 8.26 -18.15
N LYS A 205 8.84 8.98 -19.19
CA LYS A 205 9.55 9.06 -20.48
C LYS A 205 10.91 9.76 -20.37
N ASP A 206 10.98 10.82 -19.57
CA ASP A 206 12.23 11.56 -19.37
C ASP A 206 13.24 10.69 -18.61
N TYR A 207 12.75 9.91 -17.64
CA TYR A 207 13.57 8.94 -16.92
C TYR A 207 14.09 7.82 -17.83
N GLU A 208 13.27 7.22 -18.70
CA GLU A 208 13.72 6.18 -19.63
C GLU A 208 14.85 6.69 -20.54
N LEU A 209 14.72 7.91 -21.08
CA LEU A 209 15.76 8.53 -21.90
C LEU A 209 17.06 8.76 -21.11
N TYR A 210 16.95 9.19 -19.85
CA TYR A 210 18.12 9.36 -18.99
C TYR A 210 18.78 8.02 -18.66
N LEU A 211 18.00 6.98 -18.39
CA LEU A 211 18.53 5.65 -18.12
C LEU A 211 19.28 5.10 -19.34
N GLU A 212 18.76 5.29 -20.56
CA GLU A 212 19.46 4.94 -21.80
C GLU A 212 20.79 5.69 -21.94
N HIS A 213 20.80 7.00 -21.68
CA HIS A 213 22.01 7.80 -21.66
C HIS A 213 23.04 7.26 -20.66
N ARG A 214 22.60 6.91 -19.44
CA ARG A 214 23.46 6.34 -18.40
C ARG A 214 24.02 4.98 -18.79
N LYS A 215 23.22 4.11 -19.43
CA LYS A 215 23.68 2.82 -19.97
C LYS A 215 24.73 3.01 -21.07
N ALA A 216 24.51 3.96 -21.97
CA ALA A 216 25.47 4.29 -23.04
C ALA A 216 26.80 4.80 -22.46
N ALA A 217 26.75 5.72 -21.49
CA ALA A 217 27.94 6.25 -20.82
C ALA A 217 28.74 5.15 -20.10
N ALA A 218 28.05 4.22 -19.41
CA ALA A 218 28.68 3.08 -18.76
C ALA A 218 29.35 2.13 -19.77
N SER A 219 28.70 1.86 -20.91
CA SER A 219 29.27 1.03 -21.98
C SER A 219 30.54 1.64 -22.58
N GLU A 220 30.53 2.96 -22.85
CA GLU A 220 31.70 3.67 -23.37
C GLU A 220 32.85 3.69 -22.36
N ALA A 221 32.58 3.90 -21.07
CA ALA A 221 33.59 3.85 -20.03
C ALA A 221 34.29 2.48 -19.96
N VAL A 222 33.54 1.38 -20.10
CA VAL A 222 34.10 0.01 -20.14
C VAL A 222 35.01 -0.17 -21.37
N LYS A 223 34.60 0.31 -22.55
CA LYS A 223 35.42 0.24 -23.76
C LYS A 223 36.76 0.95 -23.58
N VAL A 224 36.72 2.19 -23.06
CA VAL A 224 37.92 2.98 -22.80
C VAL A 224 38.85 2.24 -21.84
N LEU A 225 38.34 1.74 -20.71
CA LEU A 225 39.14 1.02 -19.72
C LEU A 225 39.73 -0.29 -20.27
N SER A 226 39.00 -1.01 -21.13
CA SER A 226 39.50 -2.25 -21.77
C SER A 226 40.56 -1.99 -22.84
N GLY A 227 40.53 -0.84 -23.50
CA GLY A 227 41.53 -0.41 -24.48
C GLY A 227 42.88 -0.02 -23.87
N PHE A 228 42.95 0.19 -22.55
CA PHE A 228 44.20 0.42 -21.82
C PHE A 228 44.81 -0.88 -21.26
N THR A 229 44.17 -2.03 -21.45
CA THR A 229 44.63 -3.34 -20.94
C THR A 229 45.15 -4.30 -22.03
N ALA A 230 45.36 -3.82 -23.26
CA ALA A 230 45.98 -4.55 -24.37
C ALA A 230 47.35 -3.96 -24.72
#